data_AF-A0A0F9IW69-F1
#
_entry.id   AF-A0A0F9IW69-F1
#
_cell.length_a   1.000
_cell.length_b   1.000
_cell.length_c   1.000
_cell.angle_alpha   90.00
_cell.angle_beta   90.00
_cell.angle_gamma   90.00
#
_symmetry.space_group_name_H-M   'P 1'
#
loop_
_entity.id
_entity.type
_entity.pdbx_description
1 polymer ?
#
loop_
_entity_poly.entity_id
_entity_poly.type
_entity_poly.pdbx_seq_one_letter_code
_entity_poly.pdbx_strand_id
1 'polypeptide(L)'
;FEKYPKEKWYYHPIYKMTKADNLADVYFVKLHKEARSPFRFDIFLDQSNRLSQQEKEVIIANLAQNSNALSFPGYPYGLIKVDQLSRVGVREIEPQKIQILSEFDPNIYEKYILPRIRSIDAHDLLNSIRKN
;
A
#
# COMPACT_ATOMS: atom_id res chain seq x y z
N PHE A 1 -5.73 -29.87 -6.10
CA PHE A 1 -5.65 -28.93 -7.23
C PHE A 1 -4.92 -27.68 -6.78
N GLU A 2 -3.70 -27.47 -7.27
CA GLU A 2 -2.94 -26.25 -6.97
C GLU A 2 -3.41 -25.16 -7.93
N LYS A 3 -4.22 -24.22 -7.41
CA LYS A 3 -5.02 -23.28 -8.23
C LYS A 3 -4.18 -22.17 -8.86
N TYR A 4 -2.90 -22.03 -8.48
CA TYR A 4 -2.00 -20.96 -8.92
C TYR A 4 -0.53 -21.42 -8.91
N PRO A 5 0.32 -20.86 -9.78
CA PRO A 5 1.76 -21.15 -9.78
C PRO A 5 2.40 -20.71 -8.46
N LYS A 6 3.17 -21.63 -7.86
CA LYS A 6 3.94 -21.41 -6.63
C LYS A 6 5.11 -20.45 -6.83
N GLU A 7 5.71 -20.45 -8.01
CA GLU A 7 6.89 -19.66 -8.35
C GLU A 7 6.60 -18.17 -8.51
N LYS A 8 7.65 -17.40 -8.81
CA LYS A 8 7.55 -15.98 -9.16
C LYS A 8 6.84 -15.84 -10.51
N TRP A 9 5.88 -14.93 -10.59
CA TRP A 9 5.15 -14.67 -11.83
C TRP A 9 4.62 -13.24 -11.86
N TYR A 10 4.27 -12.76 -13.05
CA TYR A 10 3.44 -11.59 -13.21
C TYR A 10 2.36 -11.86 -14.26
N TYR A 11 1.27 -11.12 -14.17
CA TYR A 11 0.17 -11.18 -15.13
C TYR A 11 -0.10 -9.78 -15.68
N HIS A 12 -0.03 -9.68 -17.00
CA HIS A 12 -0.29 -8.48 -17.80
C HIS A 12 -0.63 -8.91 -19.23
N PRO A 13 -1.51 -8.19 -19.95
CA PRO A 13 -2.30 -7.05 -19.48
C PRO A 13 -3.55 -7.50 -18.70
N ILE A 14 -3.95 -6.71 -17.69
CA ILE A 14 -5.22 -6.94 -16.96
C ILE A 14 -6.40 -6.36 -17.75
N TYR A 15 -6.23 -5.17 -18.31
CA TYR A 15 -7.12 -4.50 -19.24
C TYR A 15 -6.33 -3.50 -20.08
N LYS A 16 -6.79 -3.20 -21.30
CA LYS A 16 -6.14 -2.16 -22.13
C LYS A 16 -6.61 -0.79 -21.66
N MET A 17 -5.81 -0.08 -20.87
CA MET A 17 -6.11 1.32 -20.49
C MET A 17 -6.07 2.24 -21.69
N THR A 18 -7.04 3.16 -21.75
CA THR A 18 -6.93 4.39 -22.54
C THR A 18 -6.62 5.56 -21.60
N LYS A 19 -6.01 6.64 -22.11
CA LYS A 19 -5.65 7.83 -21.30
C LYS A 19 -6.83 8.46 -20.55
N ALA A 20 -8.06 8.16 -20.95
CA ALA A 20 -9.27 8.69 -20.32
C ALA A 20 -9.62 7.99 -18.98
N ASP A 21 -9.20 6.74 -18.78
CA ASP A 21 -9.70 5.91 -17.67
C ASP A 21 -8.71 5.81 -16.50
N ASN A 22 -7.41 5.75 -16.79
CA ASN A 22 -6.36 5.66 -15.79
C ASN A 22 -4.99 6.03 -16.39
N LEU A 23 -4.13 6.70 -15.62
CA LEU A 23 -2.78 7.12 -16.07
C LEU A 23 -1.69 6.07 -15.80
N ALA A 24 -2.08 4.86 -15.38
CA ALA A 24 -1.18 3.76 -15.09
C ALA A 24 -1.48 2.54 -15.97
N ASP A 25 -0.44 1.78 -16.32
CA ASP A 25 -0.50 0.42 -16.84
C ASP A 25 -0.25 -0.54 -15.65
N VAL A 26 -1.17 -1.50 -15.46
CA VAL A 26 -1.30 -2.25 -14.20
C VAL A 26 -0.95 -3.72 -14.41
N TYR A 27 -0.17 -4.25 -13.48
CA TYR A 27 0.32 -5.61 -13.44
C TYR A 27 -0.07 -6.24 -12.10
N PHE A 28 -0.35 -7.55 -12.11
CA PHE A 28 -0.36 -8.34 -10.88
C PHE A 28 0.93 -9.12 -10.79
N VAL A 29 1.69 -8.93 -9.71
CA VAL A 29 3.02 -9.54 -9.53
C VAL A 29 3.05 -10.41 -8.27
N LYS A 30 3.60 -11.62 -8.39
CA LYS A 30 4.03 -12.45 -7.28
C LYS A 30 5.55 -12.51 -7.29
N LEU A 31 6.18 -11.76 -6.39
CA LEU A 31 7.62 -11.52 -6.37
C LEU A 31 8.43 -12.58 -5.59
N HIS A 32 7.75 -13.44 -4.82
CA HIS A 32 8.38 -14.52 -4.06
C HIS A 32 7.46 -15.74 -3.96
N LYS A 33 8.04 -16.95 -3.90
CA LYS A 33 7.27 -18.20 -3.86
C LYS A 33 6.35 -18.32 -2.64
N GLU A 34 6.86 -17.86 -1.49
CA GLU A 34 6.15 -17.86 -0.20
C GLU A 34 5.31 -16.59 0.03
N ALA A 35 5.20 -15.71 -0.97
CA ALA A 35 4.31 -14.57 -0.86
C ALA A 35 2.85 -15.03 -0.67
N ARG A 36 2.19 -14.51 0.38
CA ARG A 36 0.81 -14.85 0.74
C ARG A 36 -0.21 -14.41 -0.32
N SER A 37 0.06 -13.30 -0.99
CA SER A 37 -0.80 -12.73 -2.02
C SER A 37 0.03 -12.07 -3.12
N PRO A 38 -0.47 -11.99 -4.37
CA PRO A 38 0.11 -11.12 -5.37
C PRO A 38 -0.12 -9.65 -5.01
N PHE A 39 0.75 -8.79 -5.52
CA PHE A 39 0.66 -7.33 -5.37
C PHE A 39 0.26 -6.69 -6.69
N ARG A 40 -0.40 -5.53 -6.58
CA ARG A 40 -0.62 -4.63 -7.71
C ARG A 40 0.64 -3.81 -7.93
N PHE A 41 1.17 -3.86 -9.15
CA PHE A 41 2.28 -3.03 -9.61
C PHE A 41 1.80 -2.10 -10.71
N ASP A 42 1.97 -0.81 -10.48
CA ASP A 42 1.53 0.24 -11.38
C ASP A 42 2.75 0.97 -11.93
N ILE A 43 2.79 1.13 -13.25
CA ILE A 43 3.75 1.98 -13.93
C ILE A 43 2.98 3.03 -14.72
N PHE A 44 3.48 4.27 -14.77
CA PHE A 44 2.81 5.31 -15.55
C PHE A 44 2.65 4.88 -17.01
N LEU A 45 1.47 5.12 -17.60
CA LEU A 45 1.14 4.67 -18.96
C LEU A 45 2.15 5.21 -19.99
N ASP A 46 2.51 6.49 -19.88
CA ASP A 46 3.51 7.12 -20.75
C ASP A 46 4.91 6.51 -20.58
N GLN A 47 5.27 6.06 -19.37
CA GLN A 47 6.52 5.36 -19.12
C GLN A 47 6.47 3.94 -19.69
N SER A 48 5.37 3.22 -19.46
CA SER A 48 5.16 1.87 -20.01
C SER A 48 5.23 1.87 -21.53
N ASN A 49 4.69 2.89 -22.20
CA ASN A 49 4.73 3.00 -23.66
C ASN A 49 6.14 3.28 -24.21
N ARG A 50 7.04 3.86 -23.40
CA ARG A 50 8.44 4.14 -23.78
C ARG A 50 9.36 2.95 -23.56
N LEU A 51 9.05 2.10 -22.58
CA LEU A 51 9.84 0.93 -22.24
C LEU A 51 9.48 -0.25 -23.15
N SER A 52 10.50 -0.96 -23.62
CA SER A 52 10.34 -2.28 -24.22
C SER A 52 9.84 -3.29 -23.18
N GLN A 53 9.28 -4.40 -23.67
CA GLN A 53 8.82 -5.49 -22.80
C GLN A 53 9.96 -6.06 -21.94
N GLN A 54 11.17 -6.17 -22.50
CA GLN A 54 12.36 -6.65 -21.79
C GLN A 54 12.76 -5.71 -20.64
N GLU A 55 12.72 -4.39 -20.85
CA GLU A 55 13.02 -3.43 -19.79
C GLU A 55 11.99 -3.50 -18.64
N LYS A 56 10.71 -3.72 -18.96
CA LYS A 56 9.67 -3.92 -17.94
C LYS A 56 9.91 -5.19 -17.13
N GLU A 57 10.28 -6.28 -17.81
CA GLU A 57 10.63 -7.54 -17.15
C GLU A 57 11.86 -7.39 -16.25
N VAL A 58 12.87 -6.62 -16.66
CA VAL A 58 14.04 -6.29 -15.82
C VAL A 58 13.61 -5.54 -14.56
N ILE A 59 12.68 -4.59 -14.66
CA ILE A 59 12.14 -3.88 -13.48
C ILE A 59 11.46 -4.86 -12.51
N ILE A 60 10.57 -5.72 -13.01
CA ILE A 60 9.87 -6.71 -12.20
C ILE A 60 10.85 -7.71 -11.58
N ALA A 61 11.86 -8.15 -12.33
CA ALA A 61 12.90 -9.05 -11.85
C ALA A 61 13.73 -8.42 -10.73
N ASN A 62 14.11 -7.15 -10.88
CA ASN A 62 14.84 -6.40 -9.84
C ASN A 62 13.98 -6.23 -8.58
N LEU A 63 12.69 -5.95 -8.72
CA LEU A 63 11.76 -5.93 -7.58
C LEU A 63 11.70 -7.29 -6.88
N ALA A 64 11.67 -8.39 -7.65
CA ALA A 64 11.67 -9.74 -7.12
C ALA A 64 12.97 -10.11 -6.41
N GLN A 65 14.12 -9.62 -6.88
CA GLN A 65 15.41 -9.78 -6.18
C GLN A 65 15.43 -9.05 -4.83
N ASN A 66 14.74 -7.91 -4.73
CA ASN A 66 14.64 -7.14 -3.50
C ASN A 66 13.52 -7.62 -2.56
N SER A 67 12.79 -8.69 -2.90
CA SER A 67 11.60 -9.16 -2.17
C SER A 67 11.81 -10.49 -1.42
N ASN A 68 13.06 -10.80 -1.06
CA ASN A 68 13.45 -12.05 -0.38
C ASN A 68 13.55 -11.93 1.15
N ALA A 69 13.10 -10.81 1.75
CA ALA A 69 13.19 -10.61 3.19
C ALA A 69 12.32 -11.63 3.94
N LEU A 70 12.91 -12.39 4.86
CA LEU A 70 12.23 -13.42 5.66
C LEU A 70 11.08 -12.85 6.51
N SER A 71 11.20 -11.60 6.96
CA SER A 71 10.17 -10.92 7.75
C SER A 71 8.88 -10.69 6.98
N PHE A 72 8.96 -10.56 5.66
CA PHE A 72 7.79 -10.33 4.80
C PHE A 72 8.09 -10.75 3.35
N PRO A 73 8.00 -12.06 3.04
CA PRO A 73 8.35 -12.57 1.73
C PRO A 73 7.45 -12.04 0.62
N GLY A 74 8.05 -11.60 -0.49
CA GLY A 74 7.33 -11.07 -1.65
C GLY A 74 7.08 -9.56 -1.64
N TYR A 75 7.56 -8.85 -0.61
CA TYR A 75 7.50 -7.40 -0.56
C TYR A 75 8.90 -6.79 -0.60
N PRO A 76 9.15 -5.76 -1.43
CA PRO A 76 10.48 -5.16 -1.56
C PRO A 76 11.02 -4.62 -0.24
N TYR A 77 12.26 -4.97 0.09
CA TYR A 77 12.92 -4.56 1.34
C TYR A 77 12.94 -3.05 1.55
N GLY A 78 13.15 -2.28 0.48
CA GLY A 78 13.10 -0.81 0.55
C GLY A 78 11.77 -0.29 1.09
N LEU A 79 10.65 -0.89 0.68
CA LEU A 79 9.33 -0.51 1.15
C LEU A 79 9.09 -0.95 2.60
N ILE A 80 9.59 -2.13 3.00
CA ILE A 80 9.56 -2.56 4.41
C ILE A 80 10.30 -1.54 5.27
N LYS A 81 11.49 -1.10 4.83
CA LYS A 81 12.32 -0.18 5.58
C LYS A 81 11.67 1.20 5.69
N VAL A 82 11.10 1.72 4.61
CA VAL A 82 10.37 3.00 4.61
C VAL A 82 9.19 2.94 5.58
N ASP A 83 8.40 1.87 5.52
CA ASP A 83 7.27 1.67 6.43
C ASP A 83 7.72 1.59 7.91
N GLN A 84 8.83 0.91 8.20
CA GLN A 84 9.37 0.86 9.55
C GLN A 84 9.84 2.24 10.05
N LEU A 85 10.43 3.06 9.16
CA LEU A 85 10.96 4.38 9.51
C LEU A 85 9.86 5.46 9.58
N SER A 86 8.77 5.32 8.82
CA SER A 86 7.67 6.29 8.79
C SER A 86 6.64 6.09 9.89
N ARG A 87 6.68 4.95 10.59
CA ARG A 87 5.80 4.68 11.74
C ARG A 87 6.13 5.64 12.88
N VAL A 88 5.20 6.56 13.15
CA VAL A 88 5.22 7.38 14.36
C VAL A 88 4.87 6.49 15.55
N GLY A 89 5.75 6.41 16.54
CA GLY A 89 5.55 5.58 17.70
C GLY A 89 4.42 6.10 18.60
N VAL A 90 3.72 5.22 19.29
CA VAL A 90 2.66 5.60 20.27
C VAL A 90 3.20 6.58 21.33
N ARG A 91 4.48 6.45 21.69
CA ARG A 91 5.16 7.35 22.64
C ARG A 91 5.39 8.76 22.11
N GLU A 92 5.38 8.94 20.79
CA GLU A 92 5.52 10.25 20.13
C GLU A 92 4.15 10.86 19.84
N ILE A 93 3.15 10.03 19.55
CA ILE A 93 1.77 10.46 19.29
C ILE A 93 1.16 11.15 20.52
N GLU A 94 1.29 10.56 21.71
CA GLU A 94 0.59 11.08 22.90
C GLU A 94 1.05 12.51 23.30
N PRO A 95 2.36 12.82 23.40
CA PRO A 95 2.81 14.19 23.67
C PRO A 95 2.38 15.19 22.58
N GLN A 96 2.47 14.81 21.30
CA GLN A 96 2.06 15.67 20.19
C GLN A 96 0.56 15.97 20.23
N LYS A 97 -0.25 14.95 20.53
CA LYS A 97 -1.69 15.10 20.72
C LYS A 97 -2.00 16.03 21.87
N ILE A 98 -1.35 15.87 23.02
CA ILE A 98 -1.52 16.76 24.19
C ILE A 98 -1.18 18.20 23.80
N GLN A 99 -0.04 18.43 23.15
CA GLN A 99 0.39 19.76 22.72
C GLN A 99 -0.60 20.39 21.74
N ILE A 100 -1.08 19.64 20.75
CA ILE A 100 -2.08 20.14 19.80
C ILE A 100 -3.38 20.48 20.54
N LEU A 101 -3.82 19.62 21.47
CA LEU A 101 -5.05 19.82 22.24
C LEU A 101 -4.98 21.02 23.19
N SER A 102 -3.81 21.35 23.73
CA SER A 102 -3.65 22.52 24.61
C SER A 102 -3.80 23.85 23.88
N GLU A 103 -3.63 23.88 22.56
CA GLU A 103 -3.84 25.10 21.75
C GLU A 103 -5.32 25.36 21.44
N PHE A 104 -6.21 24.40 21.70
CA PHE A 104 -7.64 24.57 21.48
C PHE A 104 -8.37 24.97 22.75
N ASP A 105 -9.38 25.83 22.60
CA ASP A 105 -10.40 25.99 23.63
C ASP A 105 -11.13 24.64 23.83
N PRO A 106 -11.18 24.09 25.06
CA PRO A 106 -11.78 22.77 25.32
C PRO A 106 -13.24 22.68 24.88
N ASN A 107 -14.02 23.76 25.06
CA ASN A 107 -15.44 23.79 24.71
C ASN A 107 -15.63 23.81 23.19
N ILE A 108 -14.78 24.53 22.45
CA ILE A 108 -14.81 24.53 20.99
C ILE A 108 -14.39 23.17 20.44
N TYR A 109 -13.32 22.59 20.99
CA TYR A 109 -12.81 21.29 20.58
C TYR A 109 -13.87 20.19 20.77
N GLU A 110 -14.46 20.09 21.96
CA GLU A 110 -15.42 19.04 22.30
C GLU A 110 -16.74 19.20 21.53
N LYS A 111 -17.22 20.45 21.35
CA LYS A 111 -18.49 20.71 20.69
C LYS A 111 -18.44 20.60 19.17
N TYR A 112 -17.32 20.98 18.54
CA TYR A 112 -17.27 21.13 17.07
C TYR A 112 -16.23 20.25 16.38
N ILE A 113 -15.10 19.94 17.01
CA ILE A 113 -14.00 19.22 16.35
C ILE A 113 -14.08 17.72 16.62
N LEU A 114 -14.20 17.32 17.89
CA LEU A 114 -14.23 15.92 18.32
C LEU A 114 -15.34 15.09 17.63
N PRO A 115 -16.58 15.59 17.42
CA PRO A 115 -17.63 14.84 16.73
C PRO A 115 -17.29 14.54 15.26
N ARG A 116 -16.55 15.43 14.59
CA ARG A 116 -16.14 15.27 13.19
C ARG A 116 -14.97 14.31 13.04
N ILE A 117 -14.02 14.33 13.98
CA ILE A 117 -12.94 13.33 14.05
C ILE A 117 -13.54 11.93 14.27
N ARG A 118 -14.47 11.78 15.22
CA ARG A 118 -15.12 10.49 15.53
C ARG A 118 -16.03 9.98 14.41
N SER A 119 -16.52 10.87 13.54
CA SER A 119 -17.30 10.48 12.36
C SER A 119 -16.48 9.66 11.35
N ILE A 120 -15.16 9.85 11.31
CA ILE A 120 -14.24 9.04 10.51
C ILE A 120 -14.05 7.66 11.18
N ASP A 121 -13.92 7.64 12.51
CA ASP A 121 -13.79 6.44 13.34
C ASP A 121 -15.01 5.49 13.24
N ALA A 122 -16.22 6.03 13.00
CA ALA A 122 -17.43 5.22 12.82
C ALA A 122 -17.35 4.29 11.58
N HIS A 123 -16.62 4.67 10.54
CA HIS A 123 -16.37 3.80 9.38
C HIS A 123 -15.40 2.66 9.73
N ASP A 124 -14.41 2.91 10.58
CA ASP A 124 -13.48 1.89 11.08
C ASP A 124 -14.17 0.91 12.04
N LEU A 125 -15.09 1.42 12.88
CA LEU A 125 -15.97 0.59 13.70
C LEU A 125 -16.88 -0.31 12.83
N LEU A 126 -17.49 0.24 11.78
CA LEU A 126 -18.27 -0.52 10.78
C LEU A 126 -17.44 -1.60 10.07
N ASN A 127 -16.19 -1.29 9.74
CA ASN A 127 -15.24 -2.25 9.14
C ASN A 127 -14.85 -3.37 10.11
N SER A 128 -14.80 -3.09 11.42
CA SER A 128 -14.55 -4.10 12.45
C SER A 128 -15.74 -5.05 12.66
N ILE A 129 -16.98 -4.54 12.59
CA ILE A 129 -18.21 -5.33 12.74
C ILE A 129 -18.44 -6.26 11.55
N ARG A 130 -18.04 -5.85 10.34
CA ARG A 130 -18.18 -6.65 9.10
C ARG A 130 -17.21 -7.82 8.96
N LYS A 131 -16.23 -7.98 9.86
CA LYS A 131 -15.24 -9.07 9.85
C LYS A 131 -15.63 -10.29 10.71
N ASN A 132 -16.82 -10.28 11.33
CA ASN A 132 -17.41 -11.46 11.97
C ASN A 132 -18.48 -12.08 11.08
#